data_AF-A0A120IHG2-F1
#
_entry.id   AF-A0A120IHG2-F1
#
_cell.length_a   1.000
_cell.length_b   1.000
_cell.length_c   1.000
_cell.angle_alpha   90.00
_cell.angle_beta   90.00
_cell.angle_gamma   90.00
#
_symmetry.space_group_name_H-M   'P 1'
#
loop_
_entity.id
_entity.type
_entity.pdbx_description
1 polymer ?
#
loop_
_entity_poly.entity_id
_entity_poly.type
_entity_poly.pdbx_seq_one_letter_code
_entity_poly.pdbx_strand_id
1 'polypeptide(L)'
;MASFSLAGFILYMTDAMQNESYIDDLRTALQGSKGLGDFKNLMVYAPGGKKDGRQILPISEVAAKGDFWNIKNVSRDDQLSAHRVPAQLMGIIPNNTSGLGDVEKAATVFAYNEIEPLQERMKELNDWLGVEVIRFKPYVVA
;
A
#
# COMPACT_ATOMS: atom_id res chain seq x y z
N MET A 1 22.01 -0.52 14.75
CA MET A 1 20.73 -0.51 14.03
C MET A 1 20.41 -1.96 13.72
N ALA A 2 19.56 -2.62 14.52
CA ALA A 2 19.24 -4.03 14.35
C ALA A 2 18.26 -4.18 13.18
N SER A 3 18.65 -4.92 12.14
CA SER A 3 17.76 -5.28 11.04
C SER A 3 16.76 -6.31 11.55
N PHE A 4 15.55 -5.86 11.90
CA PHE A 4 14.45 -6.75 12.24
C PHE A 4 13.99 -7.47 10.96
N SER A 5 14.39 -8.73 10.80
CA SER A 5 13.88 -9.59 9.73
C SER A 5 12.47 -10.07 10.10
N LEU A 6 11.49 -9.72 9.27
CA LEU A 6 10.09 -10.12 9.41
C LEU A 6 9.74 -11.24 8.41
N ALA A 7 10.68 -12.15 8.14
CA ALA A 7 10.50 -13.16 7.10
C ALA A 7 11.11 -14.52 7.49
N GLY A 8 10.36 -15.58 7.21
CA GLY A 8 10.87 -16.95 7.23
C GLY A 8 11.81 -17.17 6.04
N PHE A 9 12.84 -17.98 6.22
CA PHE A 9 13.79 -18.36 5.17
C PHE A 9 13.87 -19.88 5.03
N ILE A 10 14.22 -20.36 3.83
CA ILE A 10 14.55 -21.76 3.59
C ILE A 10 16.06 -21.90 3.64
N LEU A 11 16.58 -22.65 4.62
CA LEU A 11 17.99 -23.04 4.62
C LEU A 11 18.13 -24.35 3.83
N TYR A 12 18.72 -24.28 2.65
CA TYR A 12 19.01 -25.43 1.80
C TYR A 12 20.47 -25.85 2.00
N MET A 13 20.69 -27.09 2.44
CA MET A 13 22.03 -27.64 2.67
C MET A 13 22.26 -28.90 1.83
N THR A 14 23.36 -28.92 1.10
CA THR A 14 23.75 -30.03 0.21
C THR A 14 25.08 -30.67 0.55
N ASP A 15 25.84 -30.05 1.46
CA ASP A 15 27.14 -30.55 1.89
C ASP A 15 27.00 -31.84 2.71
N ALA A 16 27.86 -32.82 2.46
CA ALA A 16 27.87 -34.09 3.18
C ALA A 16 28.54 -33.89 4.55
N MET A 17 27.82 -33.28 5.49
CA MET A 17 28.30 -33.12 6.86
C MET A 17 28.27 -34.48 7.56
N GLN A 18 29.45 -34.98 7.95
CA GLN A 18 29.61 -36.30 8.58
C GLN A 18 29.12 -36.37 10.04
N ASN A 19 28.68 -35.26 10.63
CA ASN A 19 28.33 -35.19 12.04
C ASN A 19 26.86 -34.78 12.23
N GLU A 20 26.02 -35.76 12.55
CA GLU A 20 24.58 -35.59 12.79
C GLU A 20 24.28 -34.57 13.90
N SER A 21 25.16 -34.45 14.91
CA SER A 21 24.97 -33.50 16.01
C SER A 21 24.89 -32.06 15.53
N TYR A 22 25.64 -31.70 14.47
CA TYR A 22 25.66 -30.34 13.95
C TYR A 22 24.36 -29.98 13.21
N ILE A 23 23.72 -30.98 12.59
CA ILE A 23 22.41 -30.79 11.93
C ILE A 23 21.33 -30.56 12.99
N ASP A 24 21.38 -31.31 14.09
CA ASP A 24 20.43 -31.14 15.20
C ASP A 24 20.63 -29.81 15.94
N ASP A 25 21.87 -29.35 16.11
CA ASP A 25 22.16 -28.03 16.66
C ASP A 25 21.61 -26.90 15.77
N LEU A 26 21.80 -27.01 14.44
CA LEU A 26 21.24 -26.06 13.47
C LEU A 26 19.70 -26.08 13.47
N ARG A 27 19.09 -27.27 13.53
CA ARG A 27 17.64 -27.42 13.61
C ARG A 27 17.09 -26.76 14.87
N THR A 28 17.76 -26.96 16.00
CA THR A 28 17.36 -26.39 17.30
C THR A 28 17.49 -24.86 17.28
N ALA A 29 18.59 -24.33 16.70
CA ALA A 29 18.78 -22.89 16.53
C ALA A 29 17.69 -22.26 15.64
N LEU A 30 17.32 -22.92 14.54
CA LEU A 30 16.29 -22.43 13.60
C LEU A 30 14.86 -22.50 14.16
N GLN A 31 14.58 -23.49 15.02
CA GLN A 31 13.31 -23.58 15.76
C GLN A 31 13.22 -22.52 16.85
N GLY A 32 14.34 -22.18 17.49
CA GLY A 32 14.45 -21.12 18.49
C GLY A 32 14.36 -19.70 17.90
N SER A 33 14.81 -19.51 16.67
CA SER A 33 14.74 -18.23 15.94
C SER A 33 13.36 -18.00 15.31
N LYS A 34 12.30 -17.91 16.12
CA LYS A 34 11.00 -17.43 15.61
C LYS A 34 11.13 -15.97 15.19
N GLY A 35 10.87 -15.67 13.93
CA GLY A 35 10.60 -14.29 13.50
C GLY A 35 9.36 -13.75 14.23
N LEU A 36 9.22 -12.43 14.33
CA LEU A 36 8.03 -11.81 14.91
C LEU A 36 6.79 -12.22 14.06
N GLY A 37 5.90 -13.07 14.58
CA GLY A 37 4.64 -13.47 13.93
C GLY A 37 4.57 -14.93 13.44
N ASP A 38 3.74 -15.19 12.44
CA ASP A 38 3.39 -16.54 11.91
C ASP A 38 4.41 -17.14 10.91
N PHE A 39 5.56 -16.50 10.73
CA PHE A 39 6.56 -16.94 9.76
C PHE A 39 7.40 -18.10 10.31
N LYS A 40 7.31 -19.27 9.66
CA LYS A 40 8.07 -20.47 10.01
C LYS A 40 9.32 -20.59 9.13
N ASN A 41 10.47 -20.82 9.75
CA ASN A 41 11.70 -21.18 9.03
C ASN A 41 11.62 -22.65 8.59
N LEU A 42 12.13 -22.96 7.40
CA LEU A 42 12.19 -24.33 6.88
C LEU A 42 13.65 -24.70 6.59
N MET A 43 14.07 -25.88 7.03
CA MET A 43 15.39 -26.43 6.71
C MET A 43 15.23 -27.64 5.79
N VAL A 44 15.96 -27.65 4.68
CA VAL A 44 15.97 -28.73 3.71
C VAL A 44 17.41 -29.26 3.61
N TYR A 45 17.61 -30.52 4.01
CA TYR A 45 18.90 -31.21 3.94
C TYR A 45 18.86 -32.25 2.82
N ALA A 46 19.71 -32.08 1.81
CA ALA A 46 19.79 -32.93 0.62
C ALA A 46 21.26 -33.26 0.29
N PRO A 47 21.88 -34.24 0.99
CA PRO A 47 23.30 -34.52 0.88
C PRO A 47 23.68 -34.98 -0.54
N GLY A 48 24.72 -34.39 -1.13
CA GLY A 48 25.27 -34.77 -2.44
C GLY A 48 24.68 -34.01 -3.65
N GLY A 49 23.84 -32.99 -3.44
CA GLY A 49 23.37 -32.09 -4.50
C GLY A 49 24.44 -31.11 -4.99
N LYS A 50 24.42 -30.71 -6.27
CA LYS A 50 25.18 -29.55 -6.81
C LYS A 50 24.25 -28.32 -6.83
N LYS A 51 24.65 -27.06 -6.70
CA LYS A 51 25.91 -26.37 -6.35
C LYS A 51 25.47 -25.26 -5.39
N ASP A 52 25.76 -25.45 -4.10
CA ASP A 52 26.01 -24.47 -3.04
C ASP A 52 25.64 -25.12 -1.70
N GLY A 53 26.67 -25.56 -0.96
CA GLY A 53 26.55 -26.43 0.23
C GLY A 53 25.65 -25.91 1.34
N ARG A 54 25.43 -24.59 1.41
CA ARG A 54 24.50 -23.90 2.32
C ARG A 54 23.98 -22.64 1.64
N GLN A 55 22.68 -22.57 1.36
CA GLN A 55 22.01 -21.38 0.82
C GLN A 55 20.86 -20.97 1.73
N ILE A 56 20.77 -19.67 2.03
CA ILE A 56 19.59 -19.07 2.64
C ILE A 56 18.75 -18.51 1.49
N LEU A 57 17.61 -19.13 1.23
CA LEU A 57 16.64 -18.65 0.25
C LEU A 57 15.59 -17.81 1.00
N PRO A 58 15.56 -16.48 0.83
CA PRO A 58 14.54 -15.64 1.44
C PRO A 58 13.18 -15.95 0.79
N ILE A 59 12.16 -16.27 1.58
CA ILE A 59 10.88 -16.72 1.02
C ILE A 59 10.10 -15.56 0.38
N SER A 60 10.29 -14.29 0.78
CA SER A 60 9.40 -13.21 0.25
C SER A 60 9.90 -11.76 0.31
N GLU A 61 11.15 -11.45 0.69
CA GLU A 61 11.52 -10.03 0.86
C GLU A 61 11.71 -9.23 -0.44
N VAL A 62 11.72 -9.88 -1.62
CA VAL A 62 12.00 -9.20 -2.90
C VAL A 62 10.73 -8.74 -3.66
N ALA A 63 9.52 -9.25 -3.34
CA ALA A 63 8.30 -8.85 -4.07
C ALA A 63 7.54 -7.68 -3.41
N ALA A 64 7.51 -7.62 -2.07
CA ALA A 64 6.59 -6.73 -1.37
C ALA A 64 6.98 -5.24 -1.38
N LYS A 65 8.27 -4.90 -1.59
CA LYS A 65 8.71 -3.50 -1.63
C LYS A 65 8.22 -2.77 -2.89
N GLY A 66 8.08 -3.47 -4.01
CA GLY A 66 7.49 -2.92 -5.25
C GLY A 66 5.98 -2.76 -5.13
N ASP A 67 5.31 -3.72 -4.50
CA ASP A 67 3.85 -3.71 -4.37
C ASP A 67 3.35 -2.63 -3.41
N PHE A 68 4.07 -2.30 -2.33
CA PHE A 68 3.60 -1.27 -1.39
C PHE A 68 3.49 0.12 -2.03
N TRP A 69 4.46 0.51 -2.87
CA TRP A 69 4.41 1.78 -3.60
C TRP A 69 3.31 1.77 -4.68
N ASN A 70 3.13 0.63 -5.37
CA ASN A 70 2.04 0.48 -6.33
C ASN A 70 0.67 0.52 -5.65
N ILE A 71 0.49 -0.17 -4.53
CA ILE A 71 -0.74 -0.14 -3.73
C ILE A 71 -1.04 1.30 -3.31
N LYS A 72 -0.04 2.04 -2.81
CA LYS A 72 -0.24 3.45 -2.41
C LYS A 72 -0.67 4.34 -3.58
N ASN A 73 -0.08 4.15 -4.76
CA ASN A 73 -0.45 4.91 -5.95
C ASN A 73 -1.86 4.55 -6.44
N VAL A 74 -2.19 3.26 -6.52
CA VAL A 74 -3.53 2.78 -6.90
C VAL A 74 -4.58 3.27 -5.92
N SER A 75 -4.35 3.14 -4.60
CA SER A 75 -5.30 3.63 -3.59
C SER A 75 -5.53 5.14 -3.67
N ARG A 76 -4.50 5.93 -4.02
CA ARG A 76 -4.65 7.37 -4.25
C ARG A 76 -5.53 7.65 -5.47
N ASP A 77 -5.31 6.94 -6.57
CA ASP A 77 -6.07 7.11 -7.80
C ASP A 77 -7.52 6.62 -7.64
N ASP A 78 -7.74 5.58 -6.82
CA ASP A 78 -9.07 5.13 -6.41
C ASP A 78 -9.81 6.19 -5.58
N GLN A 79 -9.13 6.83 -4.62
CA GLN A 79 -9.71 7.93 -3.84
C GLN A 79 -10.13 9.11 -4.72
N LEU A 80 -9.29 9.47 -5.70
CA LEU A 80 -9.59 10.52 -6.67
C LEU A 80 -10.83 10.17 -7.51
N SER A 81 -10.91 8.93 -7.98
CA SER A 81 -12.03 8.45 -8.80
C SER A 81 -13.33 8.37 -8.00
N ALA A 82 -13.26 7.94 -6.74
CA ALA A 82 -14.43 7.79 -5.87
C ALA A 82 -15.05 9.14 -5.48
N HIS A 83 -14.21 10.12 -5.14
CA HIS A 83 -14.70 11.44 -4.70
C HIS A 83 -14.97 12.39 -5.87
N ARG A 84 -14.49 12.07 -7.09
CA ARG A 84 -14.63 12.92 -8.29
C ARG A 84 -14.11 14.35 -8.10
N VAL A 85 -13.21 14.54 -7.13
CA VAL A 85 -12.56 15.82 -6.83
C VAL A 85 -11.27 15.93 -7.62
N PRO A 86 -11.01 17.06 -8.33
CA PRO A 86 -9.73 17.30 -8.99
C PRO A 86 -8.55 17.16 -8.02
N ALA A 87 -7.49 16.47 -8.45
CA ALA A 87 -6.32 16.19 -7.62
C ALA A 87 -5.63 17.47 -7.08
N GLN A 88 -5.72 18.57 -7.83
CA GLN A 88 -5.25 19.89 -7.41
C GLN A 88 -5.93 20.42 -6.15
N LEU A 89 -7.23 20.17 -6.00
CA LEU A 89 -8.02 20.67 -4.86
C LEU A 89 -7.85 19.80 -3.61
N MET A 90 -7.40 18.55 -3.79
CA MET A 90 -7.14 17.59 -2.71
C MET A 90 -5.73 17.75 -2.09
N GLY A 91 -4.93 18.72 -2.54
CA GLY A 91 -3.56 18.93 -2.04
C GLY A 91 -2.59 17.80 -2.37
N ILE A 92 -2.89 17.00 -3.41
CA ILE A 92 -2.04 15.89 -3.83
C ILE A 92 -0.85 16.43 -4.61
N ILE A 93 0.36 16.19 -4.10
CA ILE A 93 1.62 16.52 -4.81
C ILE A 93 1.85 15.43 -5.88
N PRO A 94 1.87 15.76 -7.18
CA PRO A 94 2.11 14.78 -8.22
C PRO A 94 3.57 14.31 -8.21
N ASN A 95 3.78 13.05 -8.60
CA ASN A 95 5.13 12.54 -8.84
C ASN A 95 5.73 13.08 -10.15
N ASN A 96 4.88 13.54 -11.09
CA ASN A 96 5.29 14.14 -12.36
C ASN A 96 4.71 15.56 -12.46
N THR A 97 5.56 16.57 -12.32
CA THR A 97 5.24 18.01 -12.17
C THR A 97 4.70 18.69 -13.45
N SER A 98 4.26 17.93 -14.45
CA SER A 98 3.74 18.45 -15.71
C SER A 98 2.23 18.32 -15.75
N GLY A 99 1.51 19.45 -15.68
CA GLY A 99 0.15 19.51 -16.20
C GLY A 99 -0.98 19.27 -15.22
N LEU A 100 -0.89 19.81 -14.00
CA LEU A 100 -2.10 19.96 -13.18
C LEU A 100 -3.06 21.00 -13.80
N GLY A 101 -2.56 21.94 -14.62
CA GLY A 101 -3.39 22.95 -15.28
C GLY A 101 -3.77 24.10 -14.35
N ASP A 102 -4.75 24.88 -14.75
CA ASP A 102 -5.22 26.07 -14.04
C ASP A 102 -6.16 25.67 -12.87
N VAL A 103 -5.71 25.93 -11.64
CA VAL A 103 -6.43 25.56 -10.40
C VAL A 103 -7.77 26.26 -10.30
N GLU A 104 -7.87 27.52 -10.73
CA GLU A 104 -9.12 28.28 -10.67
C GLU A 104 -10.17 27.70 -11.61
N LYS A 105 -9.73 27.26 -12.80
CA LYS A 105 -10.62 26.56 -13.75
C LYS A 105 -11.08 25.22 -13.20
N ALA A 106 -10.18 24.44 -12.60
CA ALA A 106 -10.54 23.17 -11.98
C ALA A 106 -11.54 23.36 -10.83
N ALA A 107 -11.33 24.38 -9.98
CA ALA A 107 -12.24 24.74 -8.90
C ALA A 107 -13.62 25.16 -9.42
N THR A 108 -13.65 26.02 -10.44
CA THR A 108 -14.87 26.49 -11.08
C THR A 108 -15.67 25.33 -11.70
N VAL A 109 -15.01 24.47 -12.50
CA VAL A 109 -15.66 23.32 -13.14
C VAL A 109 -16.17 22.31 -12.11
N PHE A 110 -15.42 22.07 -11.03
CA PHE A 110 -15.85 21.21 -9.93
C PHE A 110 -17.06 21.79 -9.18
N ALA A 111 -17.07 23.10 -8.92
CA ALA A 111 -18.18 23.76 -8.28
C ALA A 111 -19.47 23.64 -9.09
N TYR A 112 -19.42 23.89 -10.40
CA TYR A 112 -20.58 23.77 -11.30
C TYR A 112 -21.08 22.33 -11.45
N ASN A 113 -20.17 21.34 -11.60
CA ASN A 113 -20.57 19.98 -11.95
C ASN A 113 -20.87 19.08 -10.74
N GLU A 114 -20.25 19.34 -9.58
CA GLU A 114 -20.36 18.45 -8.42
C GLU A 114 -21.00 19.16 -7.21
N ILE A 115 -20.73 20.45 -6.98
CA ILE A 115 -21.24 21.16 -5.79
C ILE A 115 -22.63 21.75 -6.01
N GLU A 116 -22.85 22.48 -7.12
CA GLU A 116 -24.14 23.12 -7.41
C GLU A 116 -25.30 22.12 -7.48
N PRO A 117 -25.18 20.93 -8.12
CA PRO A 117 -26.25 19.95 -8.10
C PRO A 117 -26.58 19.42 -6.69
N LEU A 118 -25.58 19.30 -5.82
CA LEU A 118 -25.80 18.93 -4.42
C LEU A 118 -26.50 20.04 -3.65
N GLN A 119 -26.14 21.30 -3.91
CA GLN A 119 -26.83 22.47 -3.34
C GLN A 119 -28.28 22.54 -3.81
N GLU A 120 -28.57 22.28 -5.09
CA GLU A 120 -29.94 22.18 -5.60
C GLU A 120 -30.72 21.09 -4.89
N ARG A 121 -30.15 19.88 -4.76
CA ARG A 121 -30.82 18.78 -4.04
C ARG A 121 -31.09 19.11 -2.58
N MET A 122 -30.22 19.89 -1.93
CA MET A 122 -30.47 20.38 -0.56
C MET A 122 -31.60 21.43 -0.52
N LYS A 123 -31.72 22.27 -1.55
CA LYS A 123 -32.78 23.28 -1.65
C LYS A 123 -34.17 22.68 -1.84
N GLU A 124 -34.30 21.45 -2.33
CA GLU A 124 -35.59 20.73 -2.38
C GLU A 124 -36.28 20.65 -1.01
N LEU A 125 -35.51 20.71 0.10
CA LEU A 125 -36.08 20.76 1.45
C LEU A 125 -36.95 22.01 1.68
N ASN A 126 -36.60 23.14 1.06
CA ASN A 126 -37.40 24.35 1.14
C ASN A 126 -38.78 24.14 0.52
N ASP A 127 -38.83 23.44 -0.62
CA ASP A 127 -40.08 23.15 -1.31
C ASP A 127 -40.96 22.21 -0.46
N TRP A 128 -40.35 21.24 0.22
CA TRP A 128 -41.07 20.34 1.13
C TRP A 128 -41.66 21.06 2.34
N LEU A 129 -40.94 22.05 2.87
CA LEU A 129 -41.36 22.80 4.05
C LEU A 129 -42.27 24.00 3.71
N GLY A 130 -42.32 24.40 2.44
CA GLY A 130 -43.05 25.59 1.98
C GLY A 130 -42.45 26.91 2.48
N VAL A 131 -41.23 26.88 3.02
CA VAL A 131 -40.51 28.04 3.55
C VAL A 131 -39.02 27.93 3.19
N GLU A 132 -38.39 29.08 2.89
CA GLU A 132 -36.96 29.12 2.57
C GLU A 132 -36.12 28.97 3.84
N VAL A 133 -35.50 27.80 4.03
CA VAL A 133 -34.62 27.50 5.16
C VAL A 133 -33.16 27.42 4.73
N ILE A 134 -32.89 26.87 3.54
CA ILE A 134 -31.56 26.66 2.98
C ILE A 134 -31.33 27.64 1.82
N ARG A 135 -30.27 28.45 1.91
CA ARG A 135 -29.80 29.30 0.81
C ARG A 135 -28.27 29.29 0.73
N PHE A 136 -27.75 29.31 -0.49
CA PHE A 136 -26.32 29.34 -0.75
C PHE A 136 -25.90 30.70 -1.32
N LYS A 137 -24.69 31.14 -0.99
CA LYS A 137 -24.09 32.33 -1.61
C LYS A 137 -23.55 31.95 -3.00
N PRO A 138 -23.52 32.89 -3.97
CA PRO A 138 -22.85 32.65 -5.24
C PRO A 138 -21.41 32.16 -5.03
N TYR A 139 -21.02 31.14 -5.79
CA TYR A 139 -19.65 30.64 -5.75
C TYR A 139 -18.68 31.68 -6.33
N VAL A 140 -17.63 31.99 -5.59
CA VAL A 140 -16.56 32.92 -6.00
C VAL A 140 -15.23 32.25 -5.69
N VAL A 141 -14.39 32.11 -6.71
CA VAL A 141 -12.98 31.72 -6.54
C VAL A 141 -12.21 32.96 -6.09
N ALA A 142 -11.49 32.86 -4.98
CA ALA A 142 -10.74 33.96 -4.36
C ALA A 142 -9.27 33.91 -4.73
#